data_AF-S4NX74-F1
#
_entry.id   AF-S4NX74-F1
#
_cell.length_a   1.000
_cell.length_b   1.000
_cell.length_c   1.000
_cell.angle_alpha   90.00
_cell.angle_beta   90.00
_cell.angle_gamma   90.00
#
_symmetry.space_group_name_H-M   'P 1'
#
loop_
_entity.id
_entity.type
_entity.pdbx_description
1 polymer ?
#
loop_
_entity_poly.entity_id
_entity_poly.type
_entity_poly.pdbx_seq_one_letter_code
_entity_poly.pdbx_strand_id
1 'polypeptide(L)'
;MRNRKIKTNDMEGAIKTLVSRDESRRILAIMKEEDIVTHSHFEEGDTIYDPAFLFPLLSHLLAPGSVASSFRLLRSGLLSVPVMGLSSHCPLMRAAAYHVLHRFHLLLETETRHKNDKLLLTDFISTLRQSLSTAINTPSEGELKNPRLPAIGALYLARALMVCTLPTEPLYKPVNNFLIAKRFVDLTVVPDFLSLFHDSEVDAVKRRQWILDVIKDGTKTIADVNVVFKTMCIKMLMDFYDTIISDRKTKLKILGALNSIIAIPRACEILVEGHGFMSWLHFVVRSTETGCAAILKGVLVIIENMIYSTAFNLFARR
;
A
#
# COMPACT_ATOMS: atom_id res chain seq x y z
N MET A 1 -0.12 -65.08 -23.63
CA MET A 1 0.38 -65.23 -22.25
C MET A 1 1.52 -64.24 -21.97
N ARG A 2 1.25 -63.14 -21.26
CA ARG A 2 2.27 -62.38 -20.52
C ARG A 2 1.55 -61.61 -19.40
N ASN A 3 1.42 -62.26 -18.25
CA ASN A 3 0.94 -61.66 -17.01
C ASN A 3 1.93 -60.56 -16.56
N ARG A 4 1.56 -59.29 -16.69
CA ARG A 4 2.19 -58.22 -15.91
C ARG A 4 1.51 -58.21 -14.54
N LYS A 5 2.14 -58.88 -13.58
CA LYS A 5 1.86 -58.75 -12.15
C LYS A 5 1.92 -57.26 -11.77
N ILE A 6 0.80 -56.72 -11.28
CA ILE A 6 0.73 -55.42 -10.64
C ILE A 6 1.62 -55.51 -9.40
N LYS A 7 2.69 -54.72 -9.37
CA LYS A 7 3.59 -54.58 -8.23
C LYS A 7 2.81 -53.86 -7.13
N THR A 8 2.50 -54.57 -6.05
CA THR A 8 2.06 -54.02 -4.76
C THR A 8 3.22 -53.29 -4.09
N ASN A 9 3.60 -52.13 -4.60
CA ASN A 9 4.46 -51.12 -3.97
C ASN A 9 3.78 -49.80 -4.37
N ASP A 10 3.04 -49.07 -3.56
CA ASP A 10 3.38 -48.55 -2.25
C ASP A 10 2.08 -47.94 -1.69
N MET A 11 1.12 -48.80 -1.32
CA MET A 11 -0.21 -48.33 -0.88
C MET A 11 -0.10 -47.52 0.41
N GLU A 12 0.84 -47.87 1.28
CA GLU A 12 1.09 -47.15 2.51
C GLU A 12 1.69 -45.77 2.25
N GLY A 13 2.66 -45.65 1.32
CA GLY A 13 3.17 -44.36 0.86
C GLY A 13 2.11 -43.50 0.17
N ALA A 14 1.23 -44.13 -0.63
CA ALA A 14 0.09 -43.46 -1.27
C ALA A 14 -0.95 -42.98 -0.24
N ILE A 15 -1.23 -43.78 0.79
CA ILE A 15 -2.14 -43.40 1.88
C ILE A 15 -1.53 -42.28 2.72
N LYS A 16 -0.23 -42.35 3.05
CA LYS A 16 0.48 -41.31 3.79
C LYS A 16 0.47 -39.96 3.04
N THR A 17 0.70 -40.00 1.72
CA THR A 17 0.62 -38.80 0.87
C THR A 17 -0.80 -38.26 0.71
N LEU A 18 -1.82 -39.13 0.71
CA LEU A 18 -3.22 -38.70 0.69
C LEU A 18 -3.66 -38.08 2.02
N VAL A 19 -3.21 -38.64 3.15
CA VAL A 19 -3.48 -38.12 4.49
C VAL A 19 -2.78 -36.77 4.70
N SER A 20 -1.49 -36.67 4.34
CA SER A 20 -0.77 -35.39 4.41
C SER A 20 -1.40 -34.34 3.49
N ARG A 21 -1.99 -34.77 2.36
CA ARG A 21 -2.72 -33.88 1.45
C ARG A 21 -4.07 -33.43 2.03
N ASP A 22 -4.81 -34.31 2.70
CA ASP A 22 -6.06 -33.93 3.37
C ASP A 22 -5.80 -32.98 4.55
N GLU A 23 -4.76 -33.24 5.32
CA GLU A 23 -4.32 -32.38 6.41
C GLU A 23 -3.84 -31.01 5.89
N SER A 24 -3.04 -30.99 4.82
CA SER A 24 -2.66 -29.74 4.13
C SER A 24 -3.88 -29.02 3.57
N ARG A 25 -4.89 -29.73 3.05
CA ARG A 25 -6.15 -29.13 2.55
C ARG A 25 -7.01 -28.55 3.66
N ARG A 26 -7.07 -29.20 4.82
CA ARG A 26 -7.76 -28.68 6.00
C ARG A 26 -7.06 -27.45 6.56
N ILE A 27 -5.73 -27.50 6.65
CA ILE A 27 -4.92 -26.34 6.99
C ILE A 27 -5.18 -25.22 5.97
N LEU A 28 -5.11 -25.49 4.67
CA LEU A 28 -5.43 -24.52 3.61
C LEU A 28 -6.88 -24.01 3.68
N ALA A 29 -7.86 -24.81 4.11
CA ALA A 29 -9.25 -24.38 4.25
C ALA A 29 -9.43 -23.46 5.46
N ILE A 30 -8.84 -23.81 6.61
CA ILE A 30 -8.79 -22.97 7.82
C ILE A 30 -7.99 -21.69 7.52
N MET A 31 -6.92 -21.81 6.75
CA MET A 31 -6.07 -20.71 6.28
C MET A 31 -6.72 -19.82 5.21
N LYS A 32 -7.68 -20.37 4.46
CA LYS A 32 -8.50 -19.63 3.50
C LYS A 32 -9.63 -18.88 4.21
N GLU A 33 -10.10 -19.37 5.36
CA GLU A 33 -10.94 -18.61 6.31
C GLU A 33 -10.12 -17.50 6.99
N GLU A 34 -8.84 -17.72 7.28
CA GLU A 34 -7.89 -16.69 7.74
C GLU A 34 -7.14 -15.97 6.60
N ASP A 35 -7.73 -15.80 5.40
CA ASP A 35 -7.29 -14.85 4.36
C ASP A 35 -5.74 -14.65 4.21
N ILE A 36 -4.96 -15.74 4.21
CA ILE A 36 -3.47 -15.71 4.11
C ILE A 36 -2.98 -15.16 2.76
N VAL A 37 -3.88 -15.07 1.78
CA VAL A 37 -3.67 -14.39 0.50
C VAL A 37 -3.54 -12.86 0.68
N THR A 38 -3.93 -12.35 1.84
CA THR A 38 -3.99 -10.92 2.19
C THR A 38 -2.79 -10.49 3.04
N HIS A 39 -1.79 -11.34 3.25
CA HIS A 39 -0.61 -10.96 4.01
C HIS A 39 0.21 -9.88 3.32
N SER A 40 0.38 -8.79 4.06
CA SER A 40 1.30 -7.70 3.81
C SER A 40 2.74 -8.18 3.76
N HIS A 41 3.59 -7.50 2.98
CA HIS A 41 5.03 -7.43 3.24
C HIS A 41 5.26 -7.14 4.73
N PHE A 42 5.66 -8.15 5.49
CA PHE A 42 6.15 -7.99 6.85
C PHE A 42 7.58 -7.50 6.76
N GLU A 43 7.76 -6.20 6.97
CA GLU A 43 9.08 -5.69 7.38
C GLU A 43 9.17 -5.99 8.87
N GLU A 44 9.88 -7.05 9.25
CA GLU A 44 10.24 -7.29 10.65
C GLU A 44 11.48 -6.45 10.97
N GLY A 45 11.41 -5.68 12.05
CA GLY A 45 12.54 -4.91 12.54
C GLY A 45 12.32 -4.43 13.96
N ASP A 46 13.32 -4.61 14.81
CA ASP A 46 13.31 -4.18 16.23
C ASP A 46 13.10 -2.66 16.38
N THR A 47 13.24 -1.89 15.30
CA THR A 47 13.05 -0.43 15.27
C THR A 47 11.61 0.00 14.93
N ILE A 48 10.69 -0.94 14.68
CA ILE A 48 9.31 -0.64 14.29
C ILE A 48 8.45 -0.40 15.53
N TYR A 49 7.91 0.80 15.64
CA TYR A 49 7.06 1.20 16.77
C TYR A 49 5.61 0.76 16.58
N ASP A 50 5.01 0.15 17.60
CA ASP A 50 3.59 -0.23 17.55
C ASP A 50 2.67 0.99 17.80
N PRO A 51 1.84 1.40 16.82
CA PRO A 51 0.95 2.53 16.96
C PRO A 51 -0.10 2.37 18.08
N ALA A 52 -0.36 1.15 18.57
CA ALA A 52 -1.27 0.89 19.68
C ALA A 52 -0.90 1.66 20.94
N PHE A 53 0.40 1.94 21.16
CA PHE A 53 0.87 2.72 22.31
C PHE A 53 0.74 4.23 22.07
N LEU A 54 0.73 4.67 20.81
CA LEU A 54 0.64 6.09 20.46
C LEU A 54 -0.79 6.62 20.54
N PHE A 55 -1.79 5.80 20.16
CA PHE A 55 -3.18 6.25 20.10
C PHE A 55 -3.80 6.62 21.46
N PRO A 56 -3.55 5.89 22.57
CA PRO A 56 -3.98 6.32 23.90
C PRO A 56 -3.34 7.65 24.31
N LEU A 57 -2.05 7.84 24.03
CA LEU A 57 -1.36 9.11 24.29
C LEU A 57 -1.99 10.26 23.50
N LEU A 58 -2.19 10.08 22.19
CA LEU A 58 -2.83 11.08 21.33
C LEU A 58 -4.26 11.38 21.79
N SER A 59 -5.02 10.36 22.17
CA SER A 59 -6.38 10.49 22.70
C SER A 59 -6.42 11.33 23.98
N HIS A 60 -5.43 11.16 24.87
CA HIS A 60 -5.28 11.95 26.09
C HIS A 60 -4.83 13.40 25.77
N LEU A 61 -3.84 13.58 24.90
CA LEU A 61 -3.36 14.91 24.48
C LEU A 61 -4.45 15.72 23.76
N LEU A 62 -5.39 15.05 23.08
CA LEU A 62 -6.52 15.65 22.38
C LEU A 62 -7.81 15.64 23.22
N ALA A 63 -7.71 15.48 24.55
CA ALA A 63 -8.87 15.60 25.42
C ALA A 63 -9.47 17.01 25.38
N PRO A 64 -10.81 17.16 25.55
CA PRO A 64 -11.45 18.46 25.61
C PRO A 64 -10.85 19.29 26.76
N GLY A 65 -10.55 20.56 26.49
CA GLY A 65 -9.86 21.45 27.45
C GLY A 65 -8.34 21.32 27.48
N SER A 66 -7.75 20.46 26.64
CA SER A 66 -6.30 20.37 26.48
C SER A 66 -5.71 21.65 25.88
N VAL A 67 -4.52 22.04 26.37
CA VAL A 67 -3.74 23.17 25.84
C VAL A 67 -2.89 22.74 24.63
N ALA A 68 -3.07 21.51 24.13
CA ALA A 68 -2.35 21.01 22.97
C ALA A 68 -2.66 21.87 21.74
N SER A 69 -1.61 22.32 21.05
CA SER A 69 -1.76 23.02 19.79
C SER A 69 -1.99 22.03 18.66
N SER A 70 -3.14 22.14 18.00
CA SER A 70 -3.50 21.38 16.80
C SER A 70 -2.40 21.45 15.73
N PHE A 71 -1.78 22.61 15.59
CA PHE A 71 -0.71 22.87 14.63
C PHE A 71 0.64 22.25 15.01
N ARG A 72 0.98 22.18 16.31
CA ARG A 72 2.17 21.44 16.76
C ARG A 72 2.02 19.95 16.45
N LEU A 73 0.82 19.40 16.60
CA LEU A 73 0.55 18.02 16.23
C LEU A 73 0.74 17.78 14.73
N LEU A 74 0.25 18.70 13.88
CA LEU A 74 0.49 18.64 12.45
C LEU A 74 1.99 18.69 12.12
N ARG A 75 2.72 19.70 12.64
CA ARG A 75 4.16 19.89 12.39
C ARG A 75 5.02 18.74 12.89
N SER A 76 4.60 18.05 13.95
CA SER A 76 5.30 16.87 14.46
C SER A 76 5.13 15.63 13.58
N GLY A 77 4.23 15.66 12.59
CA GLY A 77 3.88 14.49 11.79
C GLY A 77 2.98 13.47 12.51
N LEU A 78 2.66 13.68 13.80
CA LEU A 78 1.86 12.74 14.60
C LEU A 78 0.45 12.49 14.02
N LEU A 79 -0.13 13.48 13.33
CA LEU A 79 -1.44 13.33 12.68
C LEU A 79 -1.43 12.30 11.53
N SER A 80 -0.27 12.05 10.93
CA SER A 80 -0.12 11.06 9.85
C SER A 80 -0.34 9.61 10.33
N VAL A 81 -0.03 9.32 11.61
CA VAL A 81 -0.11 7.95 12.17
C VAL A 81 -1.56 7.48 12.33
N PRO A 82 -2.50 8.26 12.91
CA PRO A 82 -3.92 7.90 12.91
C PRO A 82 -4.50 7.75 11.50
N VAL A 83 -4.10 8.58 10.53
CA VAL A 83 -4.57 8.45 9.14
C VAL A 83 -4.12 7.11 8.56
N MET A 84 -2.87 6.70 8.78
CA MET A 84 -2.40 5.36 8.43
C MET A 84 -3.12 4.25 9.20
N GLY A 85 -3.43 4.47 10.48
CA GLY A 85 -4.15 3.49 11.31
C GLY A 85 -5.51 3.06 10.74
N LEU A 86 -6.14 3.92 9.92
CA LEU A 86 -7.40 3.59 9.27
C LEU A 86 -7.30 2.50 8.17
N SER A 87 -6.10 2.22 7.65
CA SER A 87 -5.88 1.12 6.70
C SER A 87 -5.58 -0.23 7.37
N SER A 88 -5.43 -0.24 8.70
CA SER A 88 -5.13 -1.44 9.48
C SER A 88 -6.20 -2.53 9.30
N HIS A 89 -5.77 -3.79 9.30
CA HIS A 89 -6.65 -4.95 9.29
C HIS A 89 -7.39 -5.13 10.62
N CYS A 90 -6.77 -4.73 11.74
CA CYS A 90 -7.37 -4.84 13.06
C CYS A 90 -8.50 -3.81 13.25
N PRO A 91 -9.76 -4.23 13.52
CA PRO A 91 -10.86 -3.31 13.75
C PRO A 91 -10.62 -2.39 14.96
N LEU A 92 -10.03 -2.90 16.04
CA LEU A 92 -9.76 -2.08 17.24
C LEU A 92 -8.75 -0.96 16.95
N MET A 93 -7.71 -1.25 16.16
CA MET A 93 -6.74 -0.25 15.70
C MET A 93 -7.42 0.84 14.87
N ARG A 94 -8.30 0.46 13.94
CA ARG A 94 -9.10 1.43 13.16
C ARG A 94 -10.00 2.27 14.05
N ALA A 95 -10.69 1.67 15.01
CA ALA A 95 -11.57 2.38 15.94
C ALA A 95 -10.79 3.40 16.79
N ALA A 96 -9.62 3.04 17.29
CA ALA A 96 -8.74 3.95 18.02
C ALA A 96 -8.24 5.11 17.13
N ALA A 97 -7.86 4.83 15.88
CA ALA A 97 -7.49 5.86 14.92
C ALA A 97 -8.66 6.83 14.60
N TYR A 98 -9.88 6.31 14.37
CA TYR A 98 -11.08 7.13 14.21
C TYR A 98 -11.35 8.00 15.44
N HIS A 99 -11.20 7.44 16.64
CA HIS A 99 -11.37 8.19 17.88
C HIS A 99 -10.37 9.35 17.98
N VAL A 100 -9.09 9.11 17.70
CA VAL A 100 -8.05 10.16 17.69
C VAL A 100 -8.37 11.26 16.68
N LEU A 101 -8.77 10.90 15.46
CA LEU A 101 -9.13 11.88 14.42
C LEU A 101 -10.39 12.67 14.77
N HIS A 102 -11.37 12.03 15.42
CA HIS A 102 -12.55 12.73 15.93
C HIS A 102 -12.19 13.74 17.02
N ARG A 103 -11.34 13.35 17.98
CA ARG A 103 -10.84 14.26 19.04
C ARG A 103 -10.03 15.42 18.46
N PHE A 104 -9.22 15.15 17.44
CA PHE A 104 -8.50 16.18 16.71
C PHE A 104 -9.44 17.18 16.03
N HIS A 105 -10.52 16.70 15.42
CA HIS A 105 -11.55 17.56 14.81
C HIS A 105 -12.21 18.48 15.84
N LEU A 106 -12.57 17.96 17.02
CA LEU A 106 -13.13 18.77 18.11
C LEU A 106 -12.14 19.83 18.61
N LEU A 107 -10.86 19.48 18.78
CA LEU A 107 -9.82 20.44 19.15
C LEU A 107 -9.71 21.55 18.09
N LEU A 108 -9.76 21.19 16.80
CA LEU A 108 -9.66 22.13 15.70
C LEU A 108 -10.80 23.15 15.68
N GLU A 109 -12.01 22.76 16.10
CA GLU A 109 -13.15 23.68 16.22
C GLU A 109 -12.88 24.78 17.25
N THR A 110 -12.26 24.44 18.38
CA THR A 110 -11.90 25.38 19.45
C THR A 110 -10.68 26.27 19.13
N GLU A 111 -9.87 25.90 18.15
CA GLU A 111 -8.68 26.65 17.76
C GLU A 111 -9.07 27.99 17.12
N THR A 112 -8.52 29.09 17.63
CA THR A 112 -8.77 30.46 17.13
C THR A 112 -7.57 31.04 16.39
N ARG A 113 -6.39 30.41 16.51
CA ARG A 113 -5.14 30.81 15.86
C ARG A 113 -5.03 30.17 14.47
N HIS A 114 -4.16 30.72 13.62
CA HIS A 114 -3.82 30.14 12.30
C HIS A 114 -5.02 29.82 11.40
N LYS A 115 -5.86 30.83 11.10
CA LYS A 115 -7.13 30.66 10.34
C LYS A 115 -7.01 29.88 9.02
N ASN A 116 -5.95 30.12 8.25
CA ASN A 116 -5.75 29.44 6.96
C ASN A 116 -5.43 27.95 7.14
N ASP A 117 -4.55 27.62 8.09
CA ASP A 117 -4.19 26.22 8.38
C ASP A 117 -5.37 25.47 9.01
N LYS A 118 -6.16 26.15 9.86
CA LYS A 118 -7.41 25.61 10.40
C LYS A 118 -8.38 25.24 9.28
N LEU A 119 -8.56 26.11 8.29
CA LEU A 119 -9.43 25.85 7.14
C LEU A 119 -8.94 24.61 6.38
N LEU A 120 -7.66 24.57 6.02
CA LEU A 120 -7.06 23.42 5.31
C LEU A 120 -7.24 22.10 6.08
N LEU A 121 -7.03 22.10 7.39
CA LEU A 121 -7.19 20.90 8.22
C LEU A 121 -8.65 20.48 8.38
N THR A 122 -9.57 21.45 8.46
CA THR A 122 -11.01 21.18 8.54
C THR A 122 -11.49 20.57 7.23
N ASP A 123 -11.06 21.16 6.11
CA ASP A 123 -11.34 20.65 4.77
C ASP A 123 -10.75 19.25 4.60
N PHE A 124 -9.51 19.00 5.02
CA PHE A 124 -8.89 17.68 5.01
C PHE A 124 -9.72 16.63 5.76
N ILE A 125 -10.14 16.92 6.99
CA ILE A 125 -10.97 15.99 7.78
C ILE A 125 -12.33 15.76 7.12
N SER A 126 -12.92 16.79 6.51
CA SER A 126 -14.19 16.69 5.78
C SER A 126 -14.05 15.82 4.53
N THR A 127 -12.98 16.00 3.76
CA THR A 127 -12.65 15.21 2.57
C THR A 127 -12.37 13.77 2.95
N LEU A 128 -11.59 13.52 4.00
CA LEU A 128 -11.34 12.17 4.54
C LEU A 128 -12.66 11.48 4.89
N ARG A 129 -13.57 12.17 5.58
CA ARG A 129 -14.91 11.65 5.94
C ARG A 129 -15.73 11.30 4.70
N GLN A 130 -15.73 12.16 3.68
CA GLN A 130 -16.46 11.91 2.44
C GLN A 130 -15.85 10.74 1.65
N SER A 131 -14.52 10.61 1.66
CA SER A 131 -13.77 9.52 1.04
C SER A 131 -14.05 8.15 1.67
N LEU A 132 -14.58 8.08 2.90
CA LEU A 132 -14.99 6.82 3.52
C LEU A 132 -16.10 6.10 2.75
N SER A 133 -16.85 6.80 1.90
CA SER A 133 -17.81 6.16 0.98
C SER A 133 -17.16 5.20 -0.03
N THR A 134 -15.88 5.42 -0.34
CA THR A 134 -15.06 4.56 -1.22
C THR A 134 -14.17 3.59 -0.46
N ALA A 135 -14.32 3.52 0.86
CA ALA A 135 -13.54 2.62 1.69
C ALA A 135 -13.93 1.16 1.46
N ILE A 136 -13.03 0.26 1.83
CA ILE A 136 -13.24 -1.18 1.77
C ILE A 136 -14.21 -1.53 2.90
N ASN A 137 -15.45 -1.84 2.53
CA ASN A 137 -16.44 -2.36 3.44
C ASN A 137 -16.20 -3.85 3.64
N THR A 138 -15.45 -4.21 4.68
CA THR A 138 -15.44 -5.58 5.17
C THR A 138 -16.80 -5.86 5.81
N PRO A 139 -17.53 -6.93 5.43
CA PRO A 139 -18.72 -7.35 6.15
C PRO A 139 -18.28 -7.78 7.55
N SER A 140 -18.33 -6.86 8.51
CA SER A 140 -18.08 -7.19 9.91
C SER A 140 -19.33 -7.86 10.47
N GLU A 141 -19.26 -9.17 10.67
CA GLU A 141 -20.13 -9.89 11.60
C GLU A 141 -19.84 -9.37 13.01
N GLY A 142 -20.45 -8.25 13.38
CA GLY A 142 -20.22 -7.58 14.66
C GLY A 142 -20.49 -6.07 14.56
N GLU A 143 -21.04 -5.52 15.64
CA GLU A 143 -21.65 -4.18 15.76
C GLU A 143 -20.74 -2.98 15.39
N LEU A 144 -19.44 -3.20 15.17
CA LEU A 144 -18.45 -2.15 14.88
C LEU A 144 -18.33 -1.87 13.37
N LYS A 145 -19.13 -0.93 12.87
CA LYS A 145 -19.01 -0.38 11.51
C LYS A 145 -17.81 0.58 11.41
N ASN A 146 -16.61 0.07 11.16
CA ASN A 146 -15.39 0.87 10.98
C ASN A 146 -14.73 0.62 9.60
N PRO A 147 -15.14 1.36 8.55
CA PRO A 147 -14.65 1.12 7.19
C PRO A 147 -13.12 1.21 7.11
N ARG A 148 -12.51 0.35 6.30
CA ARG A 148 -11.04 0.30 6.13
C ARG A 148 -10.62 1.06 4.87
N LEU A 149 -9.63 1.92 5.01
CA LEU A 149 -9.07 2.64 3.86
C LEU A 149 -8.04 1.76 3.12
N PRO A 150 -7.97 1.80 1.78
CA PRO A 150 -6.84 1.23 1.05
C PRO A 150 -5.53 1.86 1.55
N ALA A 151 -4.50 1.05 1.76
CA ALA A 151 -3.25 1.48 2.37
C ALA A 151 -2.52 2.52 1.51
N ILE A 152 -2.58 2.41 0.18
CA ILE A 152 -2.04 3.42 -0.75
C ILE A 152 -2.72 4.77 -0.54
N GLY A 153 -4.05 4.78 -0.43
CA GLY A 153 -4.83 5.99 -0.22
C GLY A 153 -4.54 6.64 1.14
N ALA A 154 -4.53 5.82 2.20
CA ALA A 154 -4.17 6.28 3.54
C ALA A 154 -2.73 6.84 3.58
N LEU A 155 -1.78 6.18 2.91
CA LEU A 155 -0.37 6.60 2.86
C LEU A 155 -0.18 7.90 2.10
N TYR A 156 -0.87 8.07 0.98
CA TYR A 156 -0.87 9.33 0.25
C TYR A 156 -1.35 10.46 1.16
N LEU A 157 -2.50 10.30 1.84
CA LEU A 157 -3.07 11.34 2.71
C LEU A 157 -2.17 11.62 3.93
N ALA A 158 -1.60 10.58 4.53
CA ALA A 158 -0.67 10.70 5.65
C ALA A 158 0.60 11.47 5.26
N ARG A 159 1.20 11.15 4.10
CA ARG A 159 2.36 11.89 3.58
C ARG A 159 2.01 13.29 3.10
N ALA A 160 0.82 13.48 2.55
CA ALA A 160 0.33 14.79 2.15
C ALA A 160 0.29 15.75 3.35
N LEU A 161 -0.23 15.30 4.50
CA LEU A 161 -0.21 16.10 5.74
C LEU A 161 1.20 16.51 6.17
N MET A 162 2.20 15.63 6.01
CA MET A 162 3.59 15.98 6.31
C MET A 162 4.12 17.03 5.33
N VAL A 163 3.83 16.88 4.03
CA VAL A 163 4.22 17.85 3.00
C VAL A 163 3.58 19.23 3.24
N CYS A 164 2.34 19.30 3.74
CA CYS A 164 1.67 20.56 4.09
C CYS A 164 2.46 21.40 5.11
N THR A 165 3.36 20.80 5.87
CA THR A 165 4.17 21.51 6.89
C THR A 165 5.48 22.07 6.35
N LEU A 166 5.85 21.72 5.10
CA LEU A 166 7.16 21.99 4.50
C LEU A 166 7.00 22.81 3.20
N PRO A 167 6.87 24.15 3.30
CA PRO A 167 6.65 25.01 2.13
C PRO A 167 7.83 25.06 1.14
N THR A 168 9.03 24.66 1.58
CA THR A 168 10.24 24.59 0.75
C THR A 168 10.29 23.34 -0.13
N GLU A 169 9.45 22.34 0.17
CA GLU A 169 9.44 21.10 -0.60
C GLU A 169 8.72 21.30 -1.94
N PRO A 170 9.26 20.77 -3.05
CA PRO A 170 8.64 20.91 -4.37
C PRO A 170 7.24 20.30 -4.51
N LEU A 171 6.88 19.42 -3.57
CA LEU A 171 5.56 18.80 -3.48
C LEU A 171 4.52 19.67 -2.78
N TYR A 172 4.92 20.72 -2.06
CA TYR A 172 4.00 21.55 -1.29
C TYR A 172 2.85 22.09 -2.14
N LYS A 173 3.17 22.69 -3.30
CA LYS A 173 2.17 23.29 -4.19
C LYS A 173 1.19 22.24 -4.78
N PRO A 174 1.62 21.18 -5.48
CA PRO A 174 0.68 20.21 -6.06
C PRO A 174 -0.16 19.50 -4.99
N VAL A 175 0.44 19.11 -3.86
CA VAL A 175 -0.27 18.40 -2.79
C VAL A 175 -1.31 19.30 -2.12
N ASN A 176 -0.97 20.54 -1.78
CA ASN A 176 -1.96 21.47 -1.21
C ASN A 176 -3.07 21.80 -2.21
N ASN A 177 -2.73 22.00 -3.49
CA ASN A 177 -3.73 22.22 -4.52
C ASN A 177 -4.68 21.02 -4.63
N PHE A 178 -4.17 19.80 -4.56
CA PHE A 178 -4.98 18.58 -4.55
C PHE A 178 -5.95 18.55 -3.36
N LEU A 179 -5.47 18.85 -2.15
CA LEU A 179 -6.29 18.85 -0.94
C LEU A 179 -7.36 19.94 -0.96
N ILE A 180 -7.03 21.15 -1.45
CA ILE A 180 -7.96 22.29 -1.52
C ILE A 180 -8.99 22.09 -2.64
N ALA A 181 -8.57 21.58 -3.81
CA ALA A 181 -9.44 21.44 -4.97
C ALA A 181 -10.47 20.33 -4.82
N LYS A 182 -10.19 19.30 -4.01
CA LYS A 182 -11.03 18.10 -3.90
C LYS A 182 -11.75 18.03 -2.57
N ARG A 183 -13.07 18.19 -2.62
CA ARG A 183 -13.99 17.88 -1.50
C ARG A 183 -14.21 16.38 -1.29
N PHE A 184 -13.74 15.57 -2.23
CA PHE A 184 -13.84 14.12 -2.22
C PHE A 184 -12.63 13.53 -2.96
N VAL A 185 -11.97 12.57 -2.32
CA VAL A 185 -10.91 11.77 -2.94
C VAL A 185 -11.44 10.36 -3.16
N ASP A 186 -11.49 9.93 -4.41
CA ASP A 186 -11.77 8.53 -4.74
C ASP A 186 -10.55 7.69 -4.38
N LEU A 187 -10.70 6.83 -3.38
CA LEU A 187 -9.61 5.96 -2.90
C LEU A 187 -9.59 4.59 -3.58
N THR A 188 -10.51 4.36 -4.52
CA THR A 188 -10.45 3.18 -5.41
C THR A 188 -9.38 3.33 -6.48
N VAL A 189 -8.81 4.53 -6.65
CA VAL A 189 -7.69 4.83 -7.53
C VAL A 189 -6.54 5.47 -6.74
N VAL A 190 -5.31 5.40 -7.26
CA VAL A 190 -4.13 6.00 -6.63
C VAL A 190 -4.31 7.53 -6.64
N PRO A 191 -4.36 8.19 -5.47
CA PRO A 191 -4.60 9.63 -5.43
C PRO A 191 -3.51 10.41 -6.15
N ASP A 192 -3.95 11.38 -6.96
CA ASP A 192 -3.10 12.34 -7.68
C ASP A 192 -2.02 11.75 -8.61
N PHE A 193 -2.12 10.45 -8.94
CA PHE A 193 -1.08 9.75 -9.69
C PHE A 193 -0.77 10.42 -11.03
N LEU A 194 -1.79 10.67 -11.85
CA LEU A 194 -1.60 11.25 -13.19
C LEU A 194 -0.96 12.63 -13.13
N SER A 195 -1.41 13.48 -12.19
CA SER A 195 -0.91 14.85 -12.03
C SER A 195 0.55 14.87 -11.60
N LEU A 196 0.95 14.01 -10.65
CA LEU A 196 2.33 13.98 -10.15
C LEU A 196 3.27 13.23 -11.08
N PHE A 197 2.78 12.20 -11.78
CA PHE A 197 3.63 11.35 -12.61
C PHE A 197 3.95 11.98 -13.98
N HIS A 198 2.96 12.58 -14.63
CA HIS A 198 3.12 13.21 -15.95
C HIS A 198 3.43 14.71 -15.89
N ASP A 199 3.89 15.18 -14.73
CA ASP A 199 4.28 16.56 -14.55
C ASP A 199 5.45 16.94 -15.46
N SER A 200 5.40 18.16 -16.00
CA SER A 200 6.40 18.76 -16.87
C SER A 200 7.21 19.89 -16.21
N GLU A 201 6.90 20.22 -14.96
CA GLU A 201 7.62 21.24 -14.18
C GLU A 201 9.08 20.85 -13.86
N VAL A 202 9.90 21.82 -13.47
CA VAL A 202 11.33 21.63 -13.13
C VAL A 202 11.53 20.55 -12.05
N ASP A 203 10.61 20.48 -11.08
CA ASP A 203 10.65 19.51 -9.99
C ASP A 203 9.87 18.21 -10.25
N ALA A 204 9.44 17.98 -11.50
CA ALA A 204 8.64 16.82 -11.86
C ALA A 204 9.33 15.48 -11.52
N VAL A 205 10.66 15.42 -11.55
CA VAL A 205 11.42 14.23 -11.15
C VAL A 205 11.18 13.89 -9.68
N LYS A 206 11.21 14.87 -8.77
CA LYS A 206 10.98 14.64 -7.34
C LYS A 206 9.53 14.22 -7.07
N ARG A 207 8.58 14.85 -7.77
CA ARG A 207 7.14 14.51 -7.68
C ARG A 207 6.87 13.08 -8.15
N ARG A 208 7.43 12.67 -9.30
CA ARG A 208 7.42 11.28 -9.79
C ARG A 208 7.99 10.31 -8.77
N GLN A 209 9.18 10.62 -8.24
CA GLN A 209 9.84 9.74 -7.27
C GLN A 209 9.01 9.57 -5.99
N TRP A 210 8.35 10.62 -5.53
CA TRP A 210 7.52 10.56 -4.34
C TRP A 210 6.27 9.70 -4.53
N ILE A 211 5.55 9.85 -5.66
CA ILE A 211 4.35 9.02 -5.91
C ILE A 211 4.72 7.55 -6.15
N LEU A 212 5.89 7.28 -6.74
CA LEU A 212 6.44 5.92 -6.84
C LEU A 212 6.72 5.32 -5.46
N ASP A 213 7.25 6.10 -4.53
CA ASP A 213 7.44 5.64 -3.14
C ASP A 213 6.10 5.37 -2.45
N VAL A 214 5.07 6.19 -2.70
CA VAL A 214 3.72 5.95 -2.17
C VAL A 214 3.15 4.63 -2.69
N ILE A 215 3.31 4.33 -3.99
CA ILE A 215 2.86 3.05 -4.55
C ILE A 215 3.68 1.89 -3.96
N LYS A 216 5.00 2.05 -3.90
CA LYS A 216 5.90 1.03 -3.37
C LYS A 216 5.56 0.67 -1.92
N ASP A 217 5.50 1.67 -1.05
CA ASP A 217 5.29 1.51 0.39
C ASP A 217 3.82 1.27 0.75
N GLY A 218 2.87 1.70 -0.11
CA GLY A 218 1.44 1.57 0.13
C GLY A 218 0.82 0.27 -0.39
N THR A 219 1.48 -0.42 -1.32
CA THR A 219 0.97 -1.70 -1.85
C THR A 219 1.28 -2.81 -0.85
N LYS A 220 0.28 -3.16 -0.02
CA LYS A 220 0.43 -4.19 1.01
C LYS A 220 -0.47 -5.40 0.75
N THR A 221 -1.70 -5.18 0.30
CA THR A 221 -2.64 -6.28 0.07
C THR A 221 -3.19 -6.32 -1.34
N ILE A 222 -3.90 -7.40 -1.68
CA ILE A 222 -4.57 -7.54 -2.98
C ILE A 222 -5.59 -6.41 -3.23
N ALA A 223 -6.21 -5.85 -2.19
CA ALA A 223 -7.10 -4.72 -2.32
C ALA A 223 -6.35 -3.46 -2.80
N ASP A 224 -5.13 -3.24 -2.30
CA ASP A 224 -4.28 -2.13 -2.73
C ASP A 224 -3.78 -2.35 -4.17
N VAL A 225 -3.46 -3.59 -4.53
CA VAL A 225 -3.11 -3.96 -5.91
C VAL A 225 -4.27 -3.66 -6.86
N ASN A 226 -5.51 -3.93 -6.48
CA ASN A 226 -6.68 -3.59 -7.29
C ASN A 226 -6.80 -2.07 -7.53
N VAL A 227 -6.43 -1.24 -6.55
CA VAL A 227 -6.35 0.22 -6.70
C VAL A 227 -5.30 0.61 -7.75
N VAL A 228 -4.13 -0.03 -7.73
CA VAL A 228 -3.07 0.18 -8.73
C VAL A 228 -3.53 -0.24 -10.13
N PHE A 229 -4.19 -1.39 -10.25
CA PHE A 229 -4.72 -1.86 -11.54
C PHE A 229 -5.79 -0.94 -12.10
N LYS A 230 -6.76 -0.53 -11.27
CA LYS A 230 -7.84 0.38 -11.70
C LYS A 230 -7.30 1.71 -12.21
N THR A 231 -6.19 2.18 -11.64
CA THR A 231 -5.53 3.44 -12.05
C THR A 231 -4.67 3.28 -13.31
N MET A 232 -4.48 2.06 -13.83
CA MET A 232 -3.57 1.76 -14.95
C MET A 232 -2.10 2.16 -14.70
N CYS A 233 -1.70 2.26 -13.43
CA CYS A 233 -0.34 2.69 -13.06
C CYS A 233 0.73 1.79 -13.67
N ILE A 234 0.57 0.47 -13.59
CA ILE A 234 1.60 -0.51 -14.01
C ILE A 234 2.06 -0.27 -15.45
N LYS A 235 1.12 -0.12 -16.39
CA LYS A 235 1.44 0.11 -17.80
C LYS A 235 2.19 1.44 -17.98
N MET A 236 1.71 2.51 -17.36
CA MET A 236 2.38 3.82 -17.40
C MET A 236 3.79 3.77 -16.80
N LEU A 237 4.02 2.99 -15.75
CA LEU A 237 5.34 2.79 -15.16
C LEU A 237 6.29 2.03 -16.09
N MET A 238 5.80 0.96 -16.71
CA MET A 238 6.57 0.15 -17.66
C MET A 238 6.95 0.94 -18.90
N ASP A 239 6.00 1.70 -19.46
CA ASP A 239 6.22 2.54 -20.64
C ASP A 239 7.19 3.69 -20.31
N PHE A 240 7.03 4.35 -19.16
CA PHE A 240 7.92 5.44 -18.74
C PHE A 240 9.37 4.97 -18.51
N TYR A 241 9.58 3.72 -18.10
CA TYR A 241 10.92 3.18 -17.87
C TYR A 241 11.82 3.26 -19.12
N ASP A 242 11.25 3.07 -20.30
CA ASP A 242 11.97 3.09 -21.58
C ASP A 242 12.29 4.51 -22.06
N THR A 243 11.62 5.52 -21.51
CA THR A 243 11.80 6.90 -21.96
C THR A 243 13.17 7.46 -21.61
N ILE A 244 13.67 8.35 -22.48
CA ILE A 244 14.97 9.05 -22.31
C ILE A 244 14.96 9.97 -21.06
N ILE A 245 13.77 10.44 -20.65
CA ILE A 245 13.57 11.30 -19.48
C ILE A 245 13.59 10.53 -18.14
N SER A 246 13.73 9.20 -18.19
CA SER A 246 13.73 8.35 -17.00
C SER A 246 15.13 8.25 -16.40
N ASP A 247 15.38 9.06 -15.35
CA ASP A 247 16.63 9.01 -14.60
C ASP A 247 16.85 7.66 -13.92
N ARG A 248 18.12 7.29 -13.70
CA ARG A 248 18.51 6.06 -12.98
C ARG A 248 17.77 5.87 -11.65
N LYS A 249 17.63 6.94 -10.86
CA LYS A 249 16.93 6.89 -9.55
C LYS A 249 15.44 6.61 -9.71
N THR A 250 14.81 7.18 -10.73
CA THR A 250 13.40 6.95 -11.05
C THR A 250 13.20 5.52 -11.55
N LYS A 251 14.09 5.01 -12.42
CA LYS A 251 14.11 3.60 -12.84
C LYS A 251 14.17 2.63 -11.65
N LEU A 252 15.05 2.89 -10.67
CA LEU A 252 15.13 2.07 -9.45
C LEU A 252 13.85 2.12 -8.62
N LYS A 253 13.19 3.29 -8.51
CA LYS A 253 11.90 3.39 -7.80
C LYS A 253 10.75 2.72 -8.54
N ILE A 254 10.75 2.75 -9.87
CA ILE A 254 9.80 1.97 -10.69
C ILE A 254 9.98 0.48 -10.42
N LEU A 255 11.22 -0.02 -10.45
CA LEU A 255 11.50 -1.42 -10.11
C LEU A 255 11.05 -1.75 -8.69
N GLY A 256 11.30 -0.87 -7.72
CA GLY A 256 10.82 -1.03 -6.35
C GLY A 256 9.29 -1.14 -6.26
N ALA A 257 8.57 -0.23 -6.92
CA ALA A 257 7.11 -0.22 -6.95
C ALA A 257 6.52 -1.46 -7.65
N LEU A 258 7.11 -1.91 -8.75
CA LEU A 258 6.70 -3.16 -9.41
C LEU A 258 7.02 -4.38 -8.54
N ASN A 259 8.16 -4.38 -7.84
CA ASN A 259 8.53 -5.44 -6.92
C ASN A 259 7.54 -5.58 -5.76
N SER A 260 7.07 -4.46 -5.17
CA SER A 260 6.09 -4.53 -4.09
C SER A 260 4.76 -5.13 -4.55
N ILE A 261 4.35 -4.88 -5.80
CA ILE A 261 3.16 -5.49 -6.42
C ILE A 261 3.38 -6.99 -6.67
N ILE A 262 4.51 -7.39 -7.27
CA ILE A 262 4.79 -8.79 -7.66
C ILE A 262 4.93 -9.73 -6.47
N ALA A 263 5.40 -9.21 -5.35
CA ALA A 263 5.50 -9.99 -4.13
C ALA A 263 4.13 -10.41 -3.56
N ILE A 264 3.01 -9.83 -4.04
CA ILE A 264 1.68 -10.35 -3.76
C ILE A 264 1.38 -11.47 -4.78
N PRO A 265 1.20 -12.74 -4.33
CA PRO A 265 1.16 -13.88 -5.26
C PRO A 265 0.08 -13.76 -6.33
N ARG A 266 -1.13 -13.33 -5.95
CA ARG A 266 -2.23 -13.17 -6.90
C ARG A 266 -1.97 -12.06 -7.93
N ALA A 267 -1.29 -10.99 -7.53
CA ALA A 267 -0.93 -9.90 -8.42
C ALA A 267 0.09 -10.37 -9.46
N CYS A 268 1.11 -11.13 -9.02
CA CYS A 268 2.13 -11.70 -9.90
C CYS A 268 1.53 -12.48 -11.07
N GLU A 269 0.54 -13.34 -10.81
CA GLU A 269 -0.17 -14.11 -11.84
C GLU A 269 -0.80 -13.19 -12.90
N ILE A 270 -1.51 -12.15 -12.45
CA ILE A 270 -2.20 -11.18 -13.33
C ILE A 270 -1.19 -10.38 -14.18
N LEU A 271 -0.05 -9.99 -13.60
CA LEU A 271 1.00 -9.27 -14.33
C LEU A 271 1.66 -10.14 -15.41
N VAL A 272 1.97 -11.39 -15.07
CA VAL A 272 2.64 -12.32 -15.99
C VAL A 272 1.72 -12.73 -17.14
N GLU A 273 0.45 -13.02 -16.85
CA GLU A 273 -0.52 -13.47 -17.87
C GLU A 273 -1.05 -12.31 -18.73
N GLY A 274 -1.31 -11.14 -18.12
CA GLY A 274 -2.10 -10.07 -18.77
C GLY A 274 -1.32 -8.82 -19.20
N HIS A 275 -0.13 -8.57 -18.66
CA HIS A 275 0.53 -7.25 -18.78
C HIS A 275 1.86 -7.28 -19.54
N GLY A 276 2.23 -8.40 -20.15
CA GLY A 276 3.50 -8.53 -20.88
C GLY A 276 4.73 -8.31 -20.00
N PHE A 277 4.59 -8.54 -18.69
CA PHE A 277 5.61 -8.21 -17.70
C PHE A 277 6.94 -8.93 -17.94
N MET A 278 6.89 -10.20 -18.37
CA MET A 278 8.09 -10.98 -18.72
C MET A 278 8.86 -10.40 -19.91
N SER A 279 8.14 -9.99 -20.96
CA SER A 279 8.74 -9.35 -22.13
C SER A 279 9.42 -8.04 -21.76
N TRP A 280 8.78 -7.26 -20.89
CA TRP A 280 9.35 -6.02 -20.37
C TRP A 280 10.57 -6.27 -19.49
N LEU A 281 10.57 -7.26 -18.59
CA LEU A 281 11.75 -7.62 -17.81
C LEU A 281 12.93 -8.03 -18.68
N HIS A 282 12.68 -8.83 -19.72
CA HIS A 282 13.73 -9.19 -20.69
C HIS A 282 14.29 -7.95 -21.38
N PHE A 283 13.43 -7.00 -21.78
CA PHE A 283 13.86 -5.71 -22.31
C PHE A 283 14.71 -4.92 -21.30
N VAL A 284 14.30 -4.83 -20.04
CA VAL A 284 15.06 -4.15 -18.97
C VAL A 284 16.45 -4.74 -18.83
N VAL A 285 16.58 -6.08 -18.82
CA VAL A 285 17.89 -6.74 -18.71
C VAL A 285 18.78 -6.43 -19.92
N ARG A 286 18.22 -6.42 -21.14
CA ARG A 286 18.99 -6.12 -22.36
C ARG A 286 19.38 -4.65 -22.50
N SER A 287 18.53 -3.73 -22.05
CA SER A 287 18.77 -2.29 -22.12
C SER A 287 19.71 -1.79 -21.01
N THR A 288 20.02 -2.63 -20.02
CA THR A 288 20.89 -2.24 -18.92
C THR A 288 22.37 -2.36 -19.34
N GLU A 289 23.06 -1.23 -19.41
CA GLU A 289 24.50 -1.18 -19.65
C GLU A 289 25.28 -1.85 -18.50
N THR A 290 26.45 -2.41 -18.83
CA THR A 290 27.32 -3.21 -17.94
C THR A 290 27.79 -2.50 -16.66
N GLY A 291 27.55 -1.20 -16.50
CA GLY A 291 27.87 -0.40 -15.30
C GLY A 291 26.74 -0.24 -14.27
N CYS A 292 25.52 -0.72 -14.52
CA CYS A 292 24.36 -0.46 -13.65
C CYS A 292 24.00 -1.64 -12.72
N ALA A 293 24.93 -2.04 -11.86
CA ALA A 293 24.74 -3.14 -10.91
C ALA A 293 23.49 -3.01 -10.01
N ALA A 294 23.07 -1.78 -9.67
CA ALA A 294 21.88 -1.54 -8.86
C ALA A 294 20.57 -1.95 -9.58
N ILE A 295 20.48 -1.71 -10.89
CA ILE A 295 19.30 -2.08 -11.69
C ILE A 295 19.23 -3.60 -11.82
N LEU A 296 20.36 -4.25 -12.13
CA LEU A 296 20.45 -5.71 -12.18
C LEU A 296 20.08 -6.36 -10.84
N LYS A 297 20.58 -5.82 -9.72
CA LYS A 297 20.17 -6.27 -8.38
C LYS A 297 18.67 -6.14 -8.17
N GLY A 298 18.07 -5.01 -8.57
CA GLY A 298 16.61 -4.82 -8.52
C GLY A 298 15.84 -5.86 -9.34
N VAL A 299 16.32 -6.18 -10.54
CA VAL A 299 15.71 -7.21 -11.40
C VAL A 299 15.85 -8.61 -10.78
N LEU A 300 16.99 -8.95 -10.20
CA LEU A 300 17.19 -10.23 -9.52
C LEU A 300 16.22 -10.40 -8.35
N VAL A 301 16.02 -9.36 -7.53
CA VAL A 301 15.04 -9.37 -6.42
C VAL A 301 13.61 -9.57 -6.95
N ILE A 302 13.27 -8.95 -8.07
CA ILE A 302 11.96 -9.16 -8.72
C ILE A 302 11.80 -10.61 -9.15
N ILE A 303 12.82 -11.20 -9.77
CA ILE A 303 12.79 -12.60 -10.22
C ILE A 303 12.65 -13.55 -9.02
N GLU A 304 13.38 -13.30 -7.94
CA GLU A 304 13.29 -14.06 -6.69
C GLU A 304 11.86 -14.02 -6.12
N ASN A 305 11.26 -12.83 -5.99
CA ASN A 305 9.89 -12.68 -5.52
C ASN A 305 8.88 -13.32 -6.46
N MET A 306 9.11 -13.27 -7.77
CA MET A 306 8.26 -13.92 -8.76
C MET A 306 8.30 -15.45 -8.63
N ILE A 307 9.48 -16.05 -8.40
CA ILE A 307 9.63 -17.49 -8.16
C ILE A 307 8.87 -17.88 -6.88
N TYR A 308 9.01 -17.10 -5.81
CA TYR A 308 8.27 -17.32 -4.57
C TYR A 308 6.75 -17.24 -4.78
N SER A 309 6.26 -16.16 -5.40
CA SER A 309 4.84 -15.94 -5.70
C SER A 309 4.24 -17.05 -6.58
N THR A 310 4.97 -17.49 -7.61
CA THR A 310 4.52 -18.57 -8.50
C THR A 310 4.51 -19.94 -7.83
N ALA A 311 5.53 -20.25 -7.02
CA ALA A 311 5.54 -21.44 -6.19
C ALA A 311 4.34 -21.46 -5.24
N PHE A 312 4.08 -20.35 -4.54
CA PHE A 312 2.94 -20.21 -3.65
C PHE A 312 1.60 -20.43 -4.36
N ASN A 313 1.40 -19.83 -5.53
CA ASN A 313 0.18 -20.04 -6.33
C ASN A 313 0.01 -21.49 -6.81
N LEU A 314 1.10 -22.18 -7.14
CA LEU A 314 1.06 -23.61 -7.50
C LEU A 314 0.65 -24.49 -6.31
N PHE A 315 1.07 -24.13 -5.09
CA PHE A 315 0.59 -24.80 -3.87
C PHE A 315 -0.88 -24.51 -3.60
N ALA A 316 -1.31 -23.25 -3.73
CA ALA A 316 -2.70 -22.84 -3.48
C ALA A 316 -3.71 -23.44 -4.48
N ARG A 317 -3.29 -23.81 -5.69
CA ARG A 317 -4.14 -24.44 -6.72
C ARG A 317 -4.29 -25.97 -6.58
N ARG A 318 -3.56 -26.67 -5.69
CA ARG A 318 -3.57 -28.15 -5.52
C ARG A 318 -4.47 -28.63 -4.38
#